data_AF-A0A4Q5SS66-F1
#
_entry.id   AF-A0A4Q5SS66-F1
#
_cell.length_a   1.000
_cell.length_b   1.000
_cell.length_c   1.000
_cell.angle_alpha   90.00
_cell.angle_beta   90.00
_cell.angle_gamma   90.00
#
_symmetry.space_group_name_H-M   'P 1'
#
loop_
_entity.id
_entity.type
_entity.pdbx_description
1 polymer ?
#
loop_
_entity_poly.entity_id
_entity_poly.type
_entity_poly.pdbx_seq_one_letter_code
_entity_poly.pdbx_strand_id
1 'polypeptide(L)'
;MNRWLLLIFLMGLSLFAKSQHHLLLLKKGPRTVATYWEGAPIAFQLNNGLWQKGELVALRNDSIFVRVRIVRYYMIGNDTLTLPLQGFALNTISAFPKKGIAVDFRGGEFRISKSGSLPAKLLKIGAIGYTALGAVNGLREGTYSIADHKAELIIAGAAFAAGVAIDKLQRYTWTIGRKYHLEVFRLDGLK
;
A
#
# COMPACT_ATOMS: atom_id res chain seq x y z
N MET A 1 -38.93 -39.85 8.54
CA MET A 1 -38.46 -38.79 7.63
C MET A 1 -37.05 -39.14 7.17
N ASN A 2 -36.87 -39.32 5.86
CA ASN A 2 -35.85 -40.19 5.27
C ASN A 2 -34.42 -39.61 5.33
N ARG A 3 -33.51 -40.29 6.04
CA ARG A 3 -32.06 -40.01 6.08
C ARG A 3 -31.42 -39.98 4.67
N TRP A 4 -31.96 -40.77 3.74
CA TRP A 4 -31.52 -40.82 2.34
C TRP A 4 -31.80 -39.54 1.54
N LEU A 5 -32.91 -38.85 1.82
CA LEU A 5 -33.22 -37.56 1.17
C LEU A 5 -32.23 -36.47 1.58
N LEU A 6 -31.81 -36.46 2.85
CA LEU A 6 -30.81 -35.52 3.35
C LEU A 6 -29.44 -35.73 2.67
N LEU A 7 -29.06 -36.98 2.44
CA LEU A 7 -27.79 -37.36 1.82
C LEU A 7 -27.75 -36.97 0.34
N ILE A 8 -28.84 -37.19 -0.40
CA ILE A 8 -28.98 -36.76 -1.79
C ILE A 8 -28.97 -35.23 -1.90
N PHE A 9 -29.63 -34.54 -0.95
CA PHE A 9 -29.65 -33.07 -0.90
C PHE A 9 -28.25 -32.49 -0.61
N LEU A 10 -27.51 -33.06 0.35
CA LEU A 10 -26.13 -32.66 0.66
C LEU A 10 -25.16 -32.93 -0.49
N MET A 11 -25.32 -34.05 -1.19
CA MET A 11 -24.50 -34.39 -2.36
C MET A 11 -24.80 -33.46 -3.54
N GLY A 12 -26.06 -33.06 -3.73
CA GLY A 12 -26.46 -32.05 -4.71
C GLY A 12 -25.83 -30.66 -4.46
N LEU A 13 -25.65 -30.25 -3.20
CA LEU A 13 -25.01 -28.99 -2.85
C LEU A 13 -23.52 -28.93 -3.23
N SER A 14 -22.82 -30.07 -3.25
CA SER A 14 -21.40 -30.13 -3.63
C SER A 14 -21.16 -29.89 -5.13
N LEU A 15 -22.16 -30.11 -5.99
CA LEU A 15 -22.03 -29.91 -7.45
C LEU A 15 -22.05 -28.43 -7.86
N PHE A 16 -22.52 -27.54 -6.99
CA PHE A 16 -22.57 -26.10 -7.24
C PHE A 16 -21.37 -25.33 -6.68
N ALA A 17 -20.44 -26.01 -6.00
CA ALA A 17 -19.22 -25.41 -5.48
C ALA A 17 -18.20 -25.17 -6.61
N LYS A 18 -18.39 -24.12 -7.41
CA LYS A 18 -17.33 -23.63 -8.32
C LYS A 18 -16.32 -22.80 -7.53
N SER A 19 -15.29 -23.48 -7.03
CA SER A 19 -14.09 -22.85 -6.43
C SER A 19 -13.12 -22.38 -7.52
N GLN A 20 -13.56 -21.52 -8.44
CA GLN A 20 -12.63 -20.88 -9.38
C GLN A 20 -12.02 -19.66 -8.71
N HIS A 21 -10.88 -19.85 -8.07
CA HIS A 21 -10.14 -18.77 -7.44
C HIS A 21 -8.88 -18.49 -8.27
N HIS A 22 -8.97 -17.47 -9.13
CA HIS A 22 -7.79 -16.88 -9.76
C HIS A 22 -7.11 -15.95 -8.75
N LEU A 23 -5.79 -16.10 -8.62
CA LEU A 23 -4.95 -15.24 -7.79
C LEU A 23 -4.01 -14.43 -8.66
N LEU A 24 -3.90 -13.14 -8.41
CA LEU A 24 -2.85 -12.30 -8.96
C LEU A 24 -1.69 -12.27 -7.98
N LEU A 25 -0.56 -12.82 -8.40
CA LEU A 25 0.66 -12.88 -7.61
C LEU A 25 1.63 -11.81 -8.11
N LEU A 26 2.09 -10.96 -7.19
CA LEU A 26 3.25 -10.10 -7.41
C LEU A 26 4.47 -10.82 -6.86
N LYS A 27 5.37 -11.25 -7.75
CA LYS A 27 6.57 -12.00 -7.39
C LYS A 27 7.83 -11.15 -7.50
N LYS A 28 8.86 -11.57 -6.76
CA LYS A 28 10.25 -11.11 -6.84
C LYS A 28 11.13 -12.34 -7.00
N GLY A 29 11.42 -12.72 -8.24
CA GLY A 29 12.00 -14.03 -8.53
C GLY A 29 11.06 -15.15 -8.04
N PRO A 30 11.52 -16.14 -7.25
CA PRO A 30 10.67 -17.23 -6.78
C PRO A 30 9.73 -16.84 -5.62
N ARG A 31 9.95 -15.68 -5.00
CA ARG A 31 9.22 -15.26 -3.79
C ARG A 31 7.99 -14.44 -4.14
N THR A 32 6.82 -14.83 -3.61
CA THR A 32 5.61 -13.99 -3.62
C THR A 32 5.75 -12.84 -2.61
N VAL A 33 5.51 -11.62 -3.08
CA VAL A 33 5.61 -10.38 -2.30
C VAL A 33 4.22 -9.87 -1.93
N ALA A 34 3.25 -10.03 -2.83
CA ALA A 34 1.84 -9.75 -2.56
C ALA A 34 0.96 -10.72 -3.35
N THR A 35 -0.22 -10.99 -2.80
CA THR A 35 -1.25 -11.84 -3.40
C THR A 35 -2.56 -11.06 -3.39
N TYR A 36 -3.26 -11.06 -4.51
CA TYR A 36 -4.58 -10.45 -4.65
C TYR A 36 -5.57 -11.50 -5.16
N TRP A 37 -6.81 -11.39 -4.70
CA TRP A 37 -7.94 -12.26 -5.09
C TRP A 37 -9.14 -11.37 -5.44
N GLU A 38 -10.16 -11.95 -6.07
CA GLU A 38 -11.40 -11.23 -6.38
C GLU A 38 -12.08 -10.70 -5.10
N GLY A 39 -12.55 -9.47 -5.12
CA GLY A 39 -13.02 -8.70 -3.97
C GLY A 39 -11.92 -7.98 -3.18
N ALA A 40 -10.64 -8.26 -3.42
CA ALA A 40 -9.55 -7.60 -2.70
C ALA A 40 -9.34 -6.16 -3.21
N PRO A 41 -9.00 -5.21 -2.32
CA PRO A 41 -8.55 -3.89 -2.74
C PRO A 41 -7.19 -4.00 -3.44
N ILE A 42 -7.05 -3.32 -4.57
CA ILE A 42 -5.82 -3.29 -5.36
C ILE A 42 -5.51 -1.85 -5.78
N ALA A 43 -4.23 -1.53 -5.81
CA ALA A 43 -3.72 -0.28 -6.36
C ALA A 43 -2.45 -0.56 -7.16
N PHE A 44 -2.31 0.11 -8.30
CA PHE A 44 -1.18 -0.07 -9.20
C PHE A 44 -0.98 1.15 -10.07
N GLN A 45 0.19 1.26 -10.67
CA GLN A 45 0.57 2.29 -11.61
C GLN A 45 0.55 1.72 -13.02
N LEU A 46 0.07 2.51 -13.98
CA LEU A 46 0.11 2.19 -15.40
C LEU A 46 1.45 2.61 -16.03
N ASN A 47 1.73 2.14 -17.24
CA ASN A 47 2.94 2.51 -17.99
C ASN A 47 3.04 4.02 -18.29
N ASN A 48 1.91 4.73 -18.34
CA ASN A 48 1.86 6.19 -18.47
C ASN A 48 2.09 6.93 -17.14
N GLY A 49 2.37 6.21 -16.04
CA GLY A 49 2.62 6.78 -14.72
C GLY A 49 1.36 7.08 -13.89
N LEU A 50 0.15 6.93 -14.45
CA LEU A 50 -1.10 7.16 -13.72
C LEU A 50 -1.37 6.02 -12.74
N TRP A 51 -1.81 6.38 -11.54
CA TRP A 51 -2.25 5.40 -10.55
C TRP A 51 -3.72 5.03 -10.73
N GLN A 52 -4.02 3.78 -10.46
CA GLN A 52 -5.36 3.23 -10.37
C GLN A 52 -5.53 2.58 -9.01
N LYS A 53 -6.73 2.70 -8.44
CA LYS A 53 -7.10 2.05 -7.18
C LYS A 53 -8.57 1.65 -7.23
N GLY A 54 -8.85 0.46 -6.72
CA GLY A 54 -10.21 -0.04 -6.63
C GLY A 54 -10.28 -1.43 -6.05
N GLU A 55 -11.39 -2.09 -6.32
CA GLU A 55 -11.63 -3.48 -5.97
C GLU A 55 -11.39 -4.36 -7.19
N LEU A 56 -10.63 -5.43 -7.02
CA LEU A 56 -10.40 -6.42 -8.07
C LEU A 56 -11.67 -7.26 -8.23
N VAL A 57 -12.41 -7.07 -9.32
CA VAL A 57 -13.71 -7.75 -9.54
C VAL A 57 -13.54 -9.09 -10.24
N ALA A 58 -12.61 -9.16 -11.20
CA ALA A 58 -12.36 -10.38 -11.95
C ALA A 58 -10.91 -10.44 -12.42
N LEU A 59 -10.36 -11.65 -12.52
CA LEU A 59 -9.07 -11.90 -13.16
C LEU A 59 -9.22 -12.77 -14.41
N ARG A 60 -8.46 -12.44 -15.45
CA ARG A 60 -8.25 -13.27 -16.63
C ARG A 60 -6.76 -13.49 -16.81
N ASN A 61 -6.38 -14.26 -17.84
CA ASN A 61 -4.98 -14.67 -18.04
C ASN A 61 -4.02 -13.50 -18.22
N ASP A 62 -4.48 -12.45 -18.89
CA ASP A 62 -3.67 -11.32 -19.33
C ASP A 62 -4.25 -9.98 -18.87
N SER A 63 -5.34 -10.01 -18.09
CA SER A 63 -6.10 -8.81 -17.75
C SER A 63 -6.75 -8.92 -16.38
N ILE A 64 -6.87 -7.77 -15.71
CA ILE A 64 -7.63 -7.59 -14.47
C ILE A 64 -8.76 -6.61 -14.68
N PHE A 65 -9.87 -6.83 -13.98
CA PHE A 65 -11.03 -5.96 -14.00
C PHE A 65 -11.18 -5.31 -12.63
N VAL A 66 -11.18 -3.99 -12.59
CA VAL A 66 -11.15 -3.22 -11.37
C VAL A 66 -12.33 -2.27 -11.32
N ARG A 67 -13.06 -2.31 -10.20
CA ARG A 67 -14.10 -1.35 -9.89
C ARG A 67 -13.48 -0.21 -9.09
N VAL A 68 -13.29 0.92 -9.75
CA VAL A 68 -12.70 2.11 -9.13
C VAL A 68 -13.73 2.75 -8.19
N ARG A 69 -13.33 3.00 -6.95
CA ARG A 69 -14.10 3.73 -5.94
C ARG A 69 -13.32 4.96 -5.51
N ILE A 70 -13.91 6.13 -5.67
CA ILE A 70 -13.33 7.41 -5.26
C ILE A 70 -14.09 7.88 -4.03
N VAL A 71 -13.41 7.88 -2.88
CA VAL A 71 -13.96 8.43 -1.64
C VAL A 71 -13.53 9.90 -1.53
N ARG A 72 -14.50 10.80 -1.45
CA ARG A 72 -14.31 12.23 -1.23
C ARG A 72 -14.71 12.57 0.19
N TYR A 73 -13.79 13.15 0.94
CA TYR A 73 -14.04 13.60 2.31
C TYR A 73 -14.42 15.09 2.29
N TYR A 74 -15.56 15.41 2.87
CA TYR A 74 -16.05 16.77 3.10
C TYR A 74 -16.17 17.01 4.61
N MET A 75 -16.27 18.27 5.04
CA MET A 75 -16.37 18.59 6.48
C MET A 75 -17.58 17.97 7.16
N ILE A 76 -18.65 17.66 6.42
CA ILE A 76 -19.94 17.16 6.96
C ILE A 76 -20.19 15.68 6.55
N GLY A 77 -19.19 14.99 5.98
CA GLY A 77 -19.35 13.57 5.63
C GLY A 77 -18.42 13.06 4.54
N ASN A 78 -18.67 11.84 4.07
CA ASN A 78 -17.97 11.24 2.96
C ASN A 78 -18.94 10.91 1.81
N ASP A 79 -18.53 11.20 0.59
CA ASP A 79 -19.21 10.76 -0.62
C ASP A 79 -18.36 9.73 -1.36
N THR A 80 -18.97 8.69 -1.91
CA THR A 80 -18.27 7.62 -2.63
C THR A 80 -18.79 7.52 -4.06
N LEU A 81 -17.96 7.94 -5.02
CA LEU A 81 -18.23 7.74 -6.42
C LEU A 81 -17.71 6.38 -6.88
N THR A 82 -18.60 5.53 -7.38
CA THR A 82 -18.23 4.24 -7.99
C THR A 82 -18.24 4.39 -9.50
N LEU A 83 -17.09 4.17 -10.14
CA LEU A 83 -16.99 4.23 -11.60
C LEU A 83 -17.39 2.88 -12.23
N PRO A 84 -17.72 2.88 -13.53
CA PRO A 84 -17.89 1.65 -14.29
C PRO A 84 -16.68 0.72 -14.18
N LEU A 85 -16.93 -0.57 -14.39
CA LEU A 85 -15.88 -1.59 -14.39
C LEU A 85 -14.85 -1.30 -15.48
N GLN A 86 -13.56 -1.28 -15.12
CA GLN A 86 -12.47 -1.02 -16.05
C GLN A 86 -11.58 -2.25 -16.18
N GLY A 87 -11.26 -2.63 -17.42
CA GLY A 87 -10.33 -3.71 -17.72
C GLY A 87 -8.93 -3.16 -17.99
N PHE A 88 -7.92 -3.78 -17.41
CA PHE A 88 -6.51 -3.41 -17.59
C PHE A 88 -5.72 -4.65 -17.99
N ALA A 89 -4.94 -4.55 -19.06
CA ALA A 89 -4.00 -5.60 -19.43
C ALA A 89 -2.81 -5.62 -18.46
N LEU A 90 -2.36 -6.80 -18.04
CA LEU A 90 -1.29 -6.97 -17.04
C LEU A 90 0.03 -6.33 -17.49
N ASN A 91 0.30 -6.32 -18.80
CA ASN A 91 1.48 -5.66 -19.38
C ASN A 91 1.42 -4.12 -19.33
N THR A 92 0.25 -3.53 -19.07
CA THR A 92 0.11 -2.07 -18.88
C THR A 92 0.44 -1.64 -17.45
N ILE A 93 0.57 -2.59 -16.53
CA ILE A 93 0.84 -2.35 -15.11
C ILE A 93 2.36 -2.24 -14.90
N SER A 94 2.81 -1.05 -14.51
CA SER A 94 4.22 -0.72 -14.35
C SER A 94 4.71 -0.84 -12.91
N ALA A 95 3.86 -0.66 -11.90
CA ALA A 95 4.27 -0.74 -10.50
C ALA A 95 3.12 -1.00 -9.52
N PHE A 96 3.47 -1.49 -8.33
CA PHE A 96 2.58 -1.61 -7.17
C PHE A 96 3.10 -0.77 -5.99
N PRO A 97 2.23 -0.27 -5.11
CA PRO A 97 2.69 0.37 -3.88
C PRO A 97 3.23 -0.69 -2.93
N LYS A 98 4.26 -0.35 -2.15
CA LYS A 98 4.74 -1.24 -1.09
C LYS A 98 3.72 -1.32 0.05
N LYS A 99 3.81 -2.39 0.85
CA LYS A 99 3.02 -2.54 2.08
C LYS A 99 3.14 -1.28 2.95
N GLY A 100 1.98 -0.77 3.41
CA GLY A 100 1.89 0.44 4.24
C GLY A 100 1.85 1.76 3.45
N ILE A 101 1.97 1.74 2.12
CA ILE A 101 1.84 2.92 1.28
C ILE A 101 0.43 3.00 0.72
N ALA A 102 -0.30 4.04 1.10
CA ALA A 102 -1.64 4.29 0.58
C ALA A 102 -1.57 5.02 -0.78
N VAL A 103 -2.54 4.75 -1.64
CA VAL A 103 -2.81 5.51 -2.87
C VAL A 103 -4.16 6.18 -2.68
N ASP A 104 -4.22 7.50 -2.79
CA ASP A 104 -5.43 8.28 -2.49
C ASP A 104 -5.79 9.16 -3.69
N PHE A 105 -7.08 9.43 -3.88
CA PHE A 105 -7.55 10.33 -4.93
C PHE A 105 -7.42 11.78 -4.46
N ARG A 106 -6.56 12.57 -5.12
CA ARG A 106 -6.30 13.98 -4.79
C ARG A 106 -6.07 14.77 -6.08
N GLY A 107 -6.73 15.92 -6.21
CA GLY A 107 -6.54 16.81 -7.37
C GLY A 107 -6.97 16.19 -8.71
N GLY A 108 -7.96 15.30 -8.70
CA GLY A 108 -8.49 14.66 -9.91
C GLY A 108 -7.79 13.36 -10.32
N GLU A 109 -6.76 12.94 -9.60
CA GLU A 109 -5.98 11.73 -9.91
C GLU A 109 -5.66 10.92 -8.65
N PHE A 110 -5.42 9.62 -8.82
CA PHE A 110 -4.84 8.81 -7.75
C PHE A 110 -3.35 9.12 -7.61
N ARG A 111 -2.87 9.27 -6.38
CA ARG A 111 -1.45 9.53 -6.08
C ARG A 111 -1.01 8.75 -4.85
N ILE A 112 0.27 8.41 -4.80
CA ILE A 112 0.87 7.87 -3.57
C ILE A 112 0.76 8.90 -2.45
N SER A 113 0.16 8.49 -1.34
CA SER A 113 0.16 9.23 -0.09
C SER A 113 1.54 9.12 0.54
N LYS A 114 2.34 10.18 0.37
CA LYS A 114 3.68 10.30 0.97
C LYS A 114 3.53 10.66 2.45
N SER A 115 3.11 9.70 3.27
CA SER A 115 3.10 9.89 4.73
C SER A 115 4.52 9.85 5.32
N GLY A 116 5.58 9.70 4.52
CA GLY A 116 6.95 9.54 5.00
C GLY A 116 7.15 8.23 5.78
N SER A 117 8.39 7.92 6.11
CA SER A 117 8.73 6.74 6.90
C SER A 117 8.49 7.04 8.38
N LEU A 118 7.85 6.11 9.13
CA LEU A 118 7.71 6.25 10.57
C LEU A 118 9.08 6.44 11.27
N PRO A 119 10.14 5.66 10.95
CA PRO A 119 11.47 5.90 11.52
C PRO A 119 12.02 7.30 11.22
N ALA A 120 11.84 7.82 10.01
CA ALA A 120 12.29 9.15 9.63
C ALA A 120 11.52 10.25 10.37
N LYS A 121 10.20 10.07 10.55
CA LYS A 121 9.39 10.97 11.38
C LYS A 121 9.88 10.98 12.82
N LEU A 122 10.12 9.81 13.41
CA LEU A 122 10.59 9.69 14.79
C LEU A 122 11.96 10.35 14.98
N LEU A 123 12.91 10.15 14.05
CA LEU A 123 14.22 10.81 14.12
C LEU A 123 14.11 12.34 14.04
N LYS A 124 13.27 12.85 13.12
CA LYS A 124 13.07 14.30 12.98
C LYS A 124 12.39 14.92 14.20
N ILE A 125 11.31 14.30 14.67
CA ILE A 125 10.57 14.78 15.86
C ILE A 125 11.44 14.66 17.11
N GLY A 126 12.14 13.55 17.28
CA GLY A 126 13.07 13.33 18.39
C GLY A 126 14.20 14.36 18.40
N ALA A 127 14.81 14.65 17.24
CA ALA A 127 15.82 15.70 17.13
C ALA A 127 15.29 17.08 17.53
N ILE A 128 14.10 17.46 17.04
CA ILE A 128 13.47 18.73 17.41
C ILE A 128 13.10 18.77 18.90
N GLY A 129 12.55 17.67 19.44
CA GLY A 129 12.17 17.58 20.84
C GLY A 129 13.39 17.67 21.77
N TYR A 130 14.48 17.00 21.40
CA TYR A 130 15.73 17.01 22.16
C TYR A 130 16.36 18.40 22.20
N THR A 131 16.43 19.11 21.06
CA THR A 131 16.95 20.49 21.04
C THR A 131 16.06 21.47 21.78
N ALA A 132 14.73 21.35 21.64
CA ALA A 132 13.79 22.19 22.36
C ALA A 132 13.91 22.01 23.87
N LEU A 133 14.06 20.76 24.34
CA LEU A 133 14.21 20.47 25.76
C LEU A 133 15.52 21.04 26.33
N GLY A 134 16.65 20.84 25.62
CA GLY A 134 17.94 21.41 26.00
C GLY A 134 17.90 22.94 26.06
N ALA A 135 17.24 23.58 25.08
CA ALA A 135 17.07 25.03 25.07
C ALA A 135 16.21 25.55 26.24
N VAL A 136 15.08 24.88 26.53
CA VAL A 136 14.22 25.27 27.65
C VAL A 136 14.94 25.13 29.00
N ASN A 137 15.68 24.04 29.19
CA ASN A 137 16.44 23.82 30.44
C ASN A 137 17.56 24.85 30.59
N GLY A 138 18.36 25.09 29.54
CA GLY A 138 19.42 26.09 29.58
C GLY A 138 18.89 27.52 29.78
N LEU A 139 17.73 27.86 29.21
CA LEU A 139 17.10 29.18 29.42
C LEU A 139 16.58 29.32 30.86
N ARG A 140 16.00 28.26 31.43
CA ARG A 140 15.54 28.24 32.82
C ARG A 140 16.69 28.41 33.81
N GLU A 141 17.83 27.81 33.52
CA GLU A 141 19.03 27.85 34.37
C GLU A 141 19.88 29.11 34.15
N GLY A 142 19.53 29.95 33.15
CA GLY A 142 20.29 31.15 32.80
C GLY A 142 21.64 30.86 32.13
N THR A 143 21.89 29.61 31.76
CA THR A 143 23.15 29.08 31.23
C THR A 143 23.07 28.77 29.74
N TYR A 144 22.01 29.22 29.04
CA TYR A 144 21.85 28.92 27.62
C TYR A 144 22.94 29.58 26.78
N SER A 145 23.95 28.79 26.45
CA SER A 145 25.00 29.12 25.51
C SER A 145 25.03 28.05 24.43
N ILE A 146 24.95 28.50 23.18
CA ILE A 146 25.13 27.64 22.00
C ILE A 146 26.51 26.94 22.06
N ALA A 147 27.51 27.58 22.67
CA ALA A 147 28.84 27.02 22.81
C ALA A 147 28.90 25.80 23.75
N ASP A 148 28.10 25.81 24.81
CA ASP A 148 28.07 24.75 25.83
C ASP A 148 27.20 23.57 25.39
N HIS A 149 26.22 23.82 24.52
CA HIS A 149 25.30 22.80 23.99
C HIS A 149 25.68 22.30 22.58
N LYS A 150 26.93 22.55 22.14
CA LYS A 150 27.42 22.16 20.80
C LYS A 150 27.22 20.67 20.52
N ALA A 151 27.54 19.80 21.47
CA ALA A 151 27.42 18.36 21.30
C ALA A 151 25.96 17.94 21.06
N GLU A 152 25.02 18.50 21.83
CA GLU A 152 23.60 18.21 21.71
C GLU A 152 23.03 18.68 20.36
N LEU A 153 23.40 19.89 19.93
CA LEU A 153 23.01 20.44 18.63
C LEU A 153 23.57 19.63 17.47
N ILE A 154 24.81 19.14 17.58
CA ILE A 154 25.42 18.26 16.58
C ILE A 154 24.67 16.93 16.49
N ILE A 155 24.38 16.28 17.63
CA ILE A 155 23.65 15.01 17.67
C ILE A 155 22.25 15.18 17.07
N ALA A 156 21.53 16.24 17.48
CA ALA A 156 20.21 16.52 16.93
C ALA A 156 20.24 16.83 15.44
N GLY A 157 21.22 17.64 14.99
CA GLY A 157 21.41 17.95 13.58
C GLY A 157 21.67 16.68 12.75
N ALA A 158 22.53 15.79 13.24
CA ALA A 158 22.82 14.51 12.60
C ALA A 158 21.59 13.60 12.55
N ALA A 159 20.84 13.49 13.66
CA ALA A 159 19.61 12.69 13.71
C ALA A 159 18.53 13.21 12.75
N PHE A 160 18.36 14.54 12.69
CA PHE A 160 17.43 15.17 11.75
C PHE A 160 17.84 14.93 10.30
N ALA A 161 19.12 15.14 9.96
CA ALA A 161 19.66 14.90 8.63
C ALA A 161 19.50 13.44 8.20
N ALA A 162 19.75 12.48 9.11
CA ALA A 162 19.51 11.06 8.87
C ALA A 162 18.03 10.78 8.58
N GLY A 163 17.11 11.38 9.35
CA GLY A 163 15.67 11.28 9.11
C GLY A 163 15.27 11.80 7.72
N VAL A 164 15.80 12.96 7.29
CA VAL A 164 15.59 13.51 5.94
C VAL A 164 16.14 12.57 4.86
N ALA A 165 17.34 12.03 5.06
CA ALA A 165 17.96 11.10 4.12
C ALA A 165 17.12 9.83 3.94
N ILE A 166 16.63 9.24 5.04
CA ILE A 166 15.76 8.06 5.01
C ILE A 166 14.49 8.32 4.19
N ASP A 167 13.81 9.45 4.45
CA ASP A 167 12.59 9.81 3.70
C ASP A 167 12.84 9.98 2.20
N LYS A 168 14.00 10.55 1.83
CA LYS A 168 14.38 10.79 0.43
C LYS A 168 14.79 9.51 -0.31
N LEU A 169 15.46 8.58 0.38
CA LEU A 169 15.94 7.33 -0.19
C LEU A 169 14.88 6.23 -0.19
N GLN A 170 13.79 6.39 0.56
CA GLN A 170 12.73 5.41 0.62
C GLN A 170 12.05 5.23 -0.74
N ARG A 171 12.11 4.00 -1.25
CA ARG A 171 11.34 3.59 -2.43
C ARG A 171 9.94 3.17 -2.02
N TYR A 172 8.93 3.81 -2.60
CA TYR A 172 7.50 3.59 -2.27
C TYR A 172 6.83 2.50 -3.10
N THR A 173 7.48 2.01 -4.16
CA THR A 173 6.88 1.10 -5.14
C THR A 173 7.71 -0.16 -5.39
N TRP A 174 7.02 -1.20 -5.88
CA TRP A 174 7.58 -2.36 -6.55
C TRP A 174 7.35 -2.21 -8.04
N THR A 175 8.38 -1.79 -8.77
CA THR A 175 8.32 -1.63 -10.23
C THR A 175 8.40 -2.98 -10.93
N ILE A 176 7.44 -3.24 -11.81
CA ILE A 176 7.37 -4.43 -12.66
C ILE A 176 8.47 -4.36 -13.73
N GLY A 177 9.11 -5.50 -13.99
CA GLY A 177 10.23 -5.65 -14.92
C GLY A 177 11.03 -6.90 -14.62
N ARG A 178 12.36 -6.83 -14.76
CA ARG A 178 13.24 -8.00 -14.51
C ARG A 178 13.20 -8.54 -13.08
N LYS A 179 13.01 -7.65 -12.09
CA LYS A 179 13.08 -7.99 -10.67
C LYS A 179 11.74 -8.39 -10.07
N TYR A 180 10.67 -7.74 -10.50
CA TYR A 180 9.31 -8.02 -10.04
C TYR A 180 8.42 -8.27 -11.23
N HIS A 181 7.57 -9.29 -11.14
CA HIS A 181 6.69 -9.67 -12.24
C HIS A 181 5.34 -10.14 -11.70
N LEU A 182 4.34 -10.13 -12.58
CA LEU A 182 3.00 -10.57 -12.28
C LEU A 182 2.77 -11.96 -12.84
N GLU A 183 2.09 -12.79 -12.06
CA GLU A 183 1.62 -14.11 -12.49
C GLU A 183 0.17 -14.28 -12.06
N VAL A 184 -0.66 -14.81 -12.96
CA VAL A 184 -2.02 -15.23 -12.63
C VAL A 184 -1.99 -16.72 -12.34
N PHE A 185 -2.26 -17.08 -11.10
CA PHE A 185 -2.32 -18.46 -10.65
C PHE A 185 -3.76 -18.94 -10.62
N ARG A 186 -4.03 -20.14 -11.13
CA ARG A 186 -5.34 -20.78 -11.07
C ARG A 186 -5.29 -21.93 -10.08
N LEU A 187 -6.19 -21.91 -9.09
CA LEU A 187 -6.26 -22.96 -8.07
C LEU A 187 -6.77 -24.31 -8.61
N ASP A 188 -7.47 -24.32 -9.74
CA ASP A 188 -8.02 -25.53 -10.39
C ASP A 188 -6.95 -26.49 -10.96
N GLY A 189 -5.66 -26.10 -10.94
CA GLY A 189 -4.55 -26.86 -11.54
C GLY A 189 -3.84 -27.86 -10.62
N LEU A 190 -4.24 -27.96 -9.34
CA LEU A 190 -3.76 -29.00 -8.43
C LEU A 190 -4.56 -30.28 -8.68
N LYS A 191 -4.17 -31.04 -9.71
CA LYS A 191 -4.51 -32.46 -9.85
C LYS A 191 -3.35 -33.31 -9.40
#